data_AF-A0A6A4NFG1-F1
#
_entry.id   AF-A0A6A4NFG1-F1
#
_cell.length_a   1.000
_cell.length_b   1.000
_cell.length_c   1.000
_cell.angle_alpha   90.00
_cell.angle_beta   90.00
_cell.angle_gamma   90.00
#
_symmetry.space_group_name_H-M   'P 1'
#
loop_
_entity.id
_entity.type
_entity.pdbx_description
1 polymer ?
#
loop_
_entity_poly.entity_id
_entity_poly.type
_entity_poly.pdbx_seq_one_letter_code
_entity_poly.pdbx_strand_id
1 'polypeptide(L)'
;MTSAVTVASILRHTTIFLSDVVSQHELRHHLITTLQTSTTPLSGNETTVKLAIDTLEAAISFSTVPSARSSSLSLAEKLLIPLPQHPLSSFLLSLTLTLCNRHIDAAIPLLRIFQSFPSLSRSEFAPLLFDRLFSFHLVPVFRRFHDRRAQILSSNSSVKVCER
;
A
#
# COMPACT_ATOMS: atom_id res chain seq x y z
N MET A 1 -18.41 -2.90 -20.32
CA MET A 1 -18.19 -4.10 -19.49
C MET A 1 -17.81 -3.65 -18.09
N THR A 2 -18.69 -3.83 -17.11
CA THR A 2 -18.43 -3.49 -15.70
C THR A 2 -17.60 -4.61 -15.07
N SER A 3 -16.27 -4.46 -15.04
CA SER A 3 -15.43 -5.42 -14.32
C SER A 3 -15.61 -5.18 -12.84
N ALA A 4 -16.46 -5.96 -12.18
CA ALA A 4 -16.56 -5.96 -10.73
C ALA A 4 -15.20 -6.40 -10.15
N VAL A 5 -14.66 -5.65 -9.19
CA VAL A 5 -13.48 -6.06 -8.44
C VAL A 5 -13.87 -7.25 -7.57
N THR A 6 -13.38 -8.43 -7.92
CA THR A 6 -13.63 -9.67 -7.15
C THR A 6 -12.48 -9.93 -6.17
N VAL A 7 -12.73 -10.73 -5.14
CA VAL A 7 -11.68 -11.19 -4.20
C VAL A 7 -10.50 -11.83 -4.96
N ALA A 8 -10.79 -12.65 -5.97
CA ALA A 8 -9.76 -13.27 -6.81
C ALA A 8 -8.93 -12.22 -7.57
N SER A 9 -9.55 -11.16 -8.09
CA SER A 9 -8.84 -10.06 -8.75
C SER A 9 -7.95 -9.28 -7.79
N ILE A 10 -8.44 -9.02 -6.57
CA ILE A 10 -7.66 -8.36 -5.51
C ILE A 10 -6.42 -9.20 -5.22
N LEU A 11 -6.60 -10.47 -4.86
CA LEU A 11 -5.51 -11.37 -4.52
C LEU A 11 -4.50 -11.51 -5.67
N ARG A 12 -4.97 -11.61 -6.91
CA ARG A 12 -4.08 -11.67 -8.08
C ARG A 12 -3.23 -10.42 -8.19
N HIS A 13 -3.82 -9.23 -8.11
CA HIS A 13 -3.08 -7.98 -8.28
C HIS A 13 -2.16 -7.66 -7.10
N THR A 14 -2.57 -7.95 -5.86
CA THR A 14 -1.72 -7.79 -4.69
C THR A 14 -0.55 -8.77 -4.71
N THR A 15 -0.78 -10.02 -5.11
CA THR A 15 0.28 -11.03 -5.22
C THR A 15 1.30 -10.65 -6.28
N ILE A 16 0.87 -10.25 -7.48
CA ILE A 16 1.77 -9.79 -8.54
C ILE A 16 2.64 -8.63 -8.04
N PHE A 17 2.01 -7.60 -7.46
CA PHE A 17 2.74 -6.45 -6.91
C PHE A 17 3.77 -6.86 -5.84
N LEU A 18 3.37 -7.67 -4.86
CA LEU A 18 4.27 -8.09 -3.78
C LEU A 18 5.41 -8.99 -4.31
N SER A 19 5.13 -9.87 -5.28
CA SER A 19 6.15 -10.68 -5.94
C SER A 19 7.15 -9.83 -6.72
N ASP A 20 6.70 -8.78 -7.41
CA ASP A 20 7.58 -7.84 -8.12
C ASP A 20 8.49 -7.12 -7.12
N VAL A 21 7.95 -6.64 -6.00
CA VAL A 21 8.71 -5.98 -4.92
C VAL A 21 9.71 -6.92 -4.26
N VAL A 22 9.33 -8.17 -3.98
CA VAL A 22 10.27 -9.15 -3.44
C VAL A 22 11.44 -9.39 -4.40
N SER A 23 11.16 -9.45 -5.70
CA SER A 23 12.16 -9.78 -6.73
C SER A 23 13.11 -8.61 -7.04
N GLN A 24 12.67 -7.37 -6.85
CA GLN A 24 13.43 -6.17 -7.21
C GLN A 24 13.91 -5.42 -5.98
N HIS A 25 15.23 -5.48 -5.72
CA HIS A 25 15.85 -4.78 -4.58
C HIS A 25 15.62 -3.27 -4.61
N GLU A 26 15.87 -2.63 -5.76
CA GLU A 26 15.69 -1.17 -5.92
C GLU A 26 14.26 -0.71 -5.66
N LEU A 27 13.27 -1.45 -6.18
CA LEU A 27 11.84 -1.15 -5.97
C LEU A 27 11.50 -1.25 -4.48
N ARG A 28 11.94 -2.33 -3.83
CA ARG A 28 11.69 -2.56 -2.40
C ARG A 28 12.34 -1.49 -1.53
N HIS A 29 13.61 -1.18 -1.78
CA HIS A 29 14.34 -0.14 -1.05
C HIS A 29 13.65 1.22 -1.23
N HIS A 30 13.32 1.59 -2.47
CA HIS A 30 12.58 2.82 -2.76
C HIS A 30 11.28 2.91 -1.96
N LEU A 31 10.44 1.87 -2.00
CA LEU A 31 9.16 1.85 -1.28
C LEU A 31 9.34 1.91 0.24
N ILE A 32 10.34 1.22 0.80
CA ILE A 32 10.68 1.33 2.23
C ILE A 32 11.05 2.78 2.58
N THR A 33 11.94 3.40 1.80
CA THR A 33 12.37 4.79 2.05
C THR A 33 11.22 5.78 1.92
N THR A 34 10.38 5.66 0.90
CA THR A 34 9.18 6.48 0.71
C THR A 34 8.22 6.35 1.89
N LEU A 35 7.99 5.14 2.39
CA LEU A 35 7.14 4.94 3.56
C LEU A 35 7.78 5.51 4.83
N GLN A 36 9.11 5.47 4.96
CA GLN A 36 9.82 6.09 6.10
C GLN A 36 9.74 7.62 6.09
N THR A 37 9.85 8.26 4.92
CA THR A 37 9.88 9.73 4.80
C THR A 37 8.49 10.36 4.79
N SER A 38 7.50 9.69 4.20
CA SER A 38 6.17 10.25 3.98
C SER A 38 5.17 9.96 5.11
N THR A 39 5.62 9.35 6.21
CA THR A 39 4.78 9.00 7.36
C THR A 39 5.34 9.52 8.67
N THR A 40 4.48 9.66 9.67
CA THR A 40 4.90 10.05 11.03
C THR A 40 5.86 9.01 11.62
N PRO A 41 6.95 9.41 12.31
CA PRO A 41 7.88 8.47 12.91
C PRO A 41 7.19 7.48 13.83
N LEU A 42 7.61 6.22 13.78
CA LEU A 42 7.11 5.17 14.65
C LEU A 42 7.77 5.28 16.03
N SER A 43 7.41 6.32 16.78
CA SER A 43 8.02 6.67 18.06
C SER A 43 8.09 5.45 18.99
N GLY A 44 9.30 5.15 19.47
CA GLY A 44 9.59 4.02 20.36
C GLY A 44 9.79 2.66 19.69
N ASN A 45 9.59 2.53 18.37
CA ASN A 45 9.66 1.26 17.64
C ASN A 45 10.68 1.24 16.47
N GLU A 46 11.49 2.29 16.33
CA GLU A 46 12.43 2.44 15.22
C GLU A 46 13.46 1.31 15.13
N THR A 47 13.97 0.87 16.28
CA THR A 47 14.92 -0.25 16.36
C THR A 47 14.30 -1.57 15.93
N THR A 48 13.06 -1.83 16.37
CA THR A 48 12.27 -3.02 15.99
C THR A 48 11.99 -3.04 14.49
N VAL A 49 11.61 -1.90 13.91
CA VAL A 49 11.36 -1.78 12.47
C VAL A 49 12.63 -1.96 11.67
N LYS A 50 13.74 -1.34 12.08
CA LYS A 50 15.04 -1.51 11.42
C LYS A 50 15.49 -2.97 11.44
N LEU A 51 15.38 -3.62 12.60
CA LEU A 51 15.68 -5.04 12.74
C LEU A 51 14.79 -5.91 11.85
N ALA A 52 13.50 -5.57 11.72
CA ALA A 52 12.59 -6.29 10.81
C ALA A 52 12.98 -6.12 9.33
N ILE A 53 13.42 -4.93 8.92
CA ILE A 53 13.95 -4.68 7.57
C ILE A 53 15.20 -5.52 7.33
N ASP A 54 16.18 -5.45 8.23
CA ASP A 54 17.43 -6.20 8.09
C ASP A 54 17.19 -7.72 8.05
N THR A 55 16.26 -8.20 8.88
CA THR A 55 15.86 -9.61 8.92
C THR A 55 15.16 -10.04 7.63
N LEU A 56 14.32 -9.19 7.05
CA LEU A 56 13.64 -9.43 5.78
C LEU A 56 14.65 -9.51 4.62
N GLU A 57 15.59 -8.57 4.55
CA GLU A 57 16.66 -8.58 3.54
C GLU A 57 17.53 -9.83 3.65
N ALA A 58 17.87 -10.24 4.88
CA ALA A 58 18.57 -11.48 5.14
C ALA A 58 17.76 -12.69 4.67
N ALA A 59 16.45 -12.74 4.94
CA ALA A 59 15.58 -13.84 4.50
C ALA A 59 15.50 -13.97 2.97
N ILE A 60 15.47 -12.84 2.26
CA ILE A 60 15.49 -12.80 0.79
C ILE A 60 16.85 -13.31 0.27
N SER A 61 17.94 -12.87 0.91
CA SER A 61 19.31 -13.28 0.55
C SER A 61 19.57 -14.77 0.80
N PHE A 62 19.01 -15.34 1.87
CA PHE A 62 19.10 -16.77 2.21
C PHE A 62 18.16 -17.67 1.41
N SER A 63 17.76 -17.29 0.18
CA SER A 63 16.86 -18.11 -0.64
C SER A 63 17.35 -19.54 -0.90
N THR A 64 18.66 -19.80 -0.77
CA THR A 64 19.28 -21.12 -0.94
C THR A 64 19.37 -21.96 0.34
N VAL A 65 19.05 -21.38 1.52
CA VAL A 65 19.12 -22.05 2.83
C VAL A 65 17.73 -22.00 3.49
N PRO A 66 16.86 -22.99 3.25
CA PRO A 66 15.46 -22.94 3.66
C PRO A 66 15.23 -22.77 5.17
N SER A 67 16.07 -23.40 6.00
CA SER A 67 15.98 -23.32 7.47
C SER A 67 16.28 -21.91 7.97
N ALA A 68 17.39 -21.32 7.51
CA ALA A 68 17.78 -19.96 7.84
C ALA A 68 16.73 -18.94 7.38
N ARG A 69 16.26 -19.09 6.14
CA ARG A 69 15.16 -18.26 5.60
C ARG A 69 13.91 -18.36 6.46
N SER A 70 13.47 -19.57 6.82
CA SER A 70 12.27 -19.77 7.64
C SER A 70 12.43 -19.16 9.03
N SER A 71 13.58 -19.31 9.68
CA SER A 71 13.85 -18.68 10.98
C SER A 71 13.83 -17.15 10.91
N SER A 72 14.42 -16.56 9.87
CA SER A 72 14.40 -15.10 9.66
C SER A 72 12.98 -14.60 9.40
N LEU A 73 12.20 -15.29 8.56
CA LEU A 73 10.81 -14.92 8.31
C LEU A 73 9.94 -14.99 9.56
N SER A 74 10.11 -16.04 10.38
CA SER A 74 9.40 -16.15 11.66
C SER A 74 9.79 -15.04 12.64
N LEU A 75 11.06 -14.65 12.67
CA LEU A 75 11.53 -13.55 13.50
C LEU A 75 10.96 -12.21 13.01
N ALA A 76 11.01 -11.93 11.71
CA ALA A 76 10.44 -10.73 11.12
C ALA A 76 8.94 -10.61 11.42
N GLU A 77 8.18 -11.70 11.24
CA GLU A 77 6.75 -11.73 11.56
C GLU A 77 6.48 -11.41 13.03
N LYS A 78 7.26 -12.01 13.96
CA LYS A 78 7.15 -11.74 15.40
C LYS A 78 7.48 -10.30 15.79
N LEU A 79 8.40 -9.64 15.07
CA LEU A 79 8.73 -8.23 15.29
C LEU A 79 7.62 -7.29 14.77
N LEU A 80 6.96 -7.68 13.67
CA LEU A 80 5.99 -6.81 12.97
C LEU A 80 4.57 -6.90 13.53
N ILE A 81 4.13 -8.05 14.03
CA ILE A 81 2.77 -8.25 14.58
C ILE A 81 2.43 -7.30 15.74
N PRO A 82 3.32 -7.07 16.72
CA PRO A 82 3.01 -6.21 17.87
C PRO A 82 2.99 -4.71 17.52
N LEU A 83 3.53 -4.33 16.36
CA LEU A 83 3.64 -2.93 15.98
C LEU A 83 2.26 -2.32 15.69
N PRO A 84 2.07 -1.02 15.96
CA PRO A 84 0.85 -0.34 15.57
C PRO A 84 0.65 -0.42 14.05
N GLN A 85 -0.60 -0.26 13.61
CA GLN A 85 -0.96 -0.27 12.19
C GLN A 85 -0.39 0.96 11.49
N HIS A 86 0.88 0.84 11.10
CA HIS A 86 1.66 1.85 10.42
C HIS A 86 1.93 1.37 8.98
N PRO A 87 2.01 2.26 7.97
CA PRO A 87 2.22 1.85 6.59
C PRO A 87 3.46 1.00 6.41
N LEU A 88 4.57 1.42 7.02
CA LEU A 88 5.83 0.69 6.94
C LEU A 88 5.75 -0.70 7.57
N SER A 89 5.21 -0.84 8.78
CA SER A 89 5.07 -2.15 9.43
C SER A 89 4.11 -3.06 8.66
N SER A 90 3.01 -2.50 8.15
CA SER A 90 2.03 -3.22 7.33
C SER A 90 2.64 -3.69 6.00
N PHE A 91 3.47 -2.87 5.37
CA PHE A 91 4.16 -3.21 4.13
C PHE A 91 5.18 -4.34 4.36
N LEU A 92 6.03 -4.20 5.38
CA LEU A 92 7.00 -5.24 5.74
C LEU A 92 6.32 -6.56 6.10
N LEU A 93 5.17 -6.50 6.78
CA LEU A 93 4.38 -7.68 7.11
C LEU A 93 3.81 -8.34 5.85
N SER A 94 3.32 -7.54 4.90
CA SER A 94 2.84 -8.03 3.60
C SER A 94 3.94 -8.77 2.84
N LEU A 95 5.17 -8.23 2.82
CA LEU A 95 6.32 -8.88 2.18
C LEU A 95 6.72 -10.17 2.89
N THR A 96 6.78 -10.15 4.22
CA THR A 96 7.11 -11.31 5.05
C THR A 96 6.12 -12.46 4.81
N LEU A 97 4.82 -12.16 4.83
CA LEU A 97 3.75 -13.13 4.57
C LEU A 97 3.79 -13.66 3.12
N THR A 98 4.15 -12.81 2.15
CA THR A 98 4.35 -13.24 0.76
C THR A 98 5.50 -14.23 0.65
N LEU A 99 6.62 -13.98 1.33
CA LEU A 99 7.78 -14.88 1.37
C LEU A 99 7.49 -16.21 2.09
N CYS A 100 6.47 -16.22 2.97
CA CYS A 100 5.89 -17.41 3.59
C CYS A 100 4.81 -18.12 2.75
N ASN A 101 4.56 -17.69 1.50
CA ASN A 101 3.50 -18.18 0.62
C ASN A 101 2.06 -18.00 1.18
N ARG A 102 1.85 -17.02 2.07
CA ARG A 102 0.56 -16.70 2.69
C ARG A 102 -0.09 -15.48 2.01
N HIS A 103 -0.39 -15.59 0.72
CA HIS A 103 -0.82 -14.46 -0.11
C HIS A 103 -2.12 -13.79 0.35
N ILE A 104 -3.06 -14.56 0.92
CA ILE A 104 -4.31 -14.01 1.47
C ILE A 104 -3.99 -13.12 2.68
N ASP A 105 -3.19 -13.63 3.60
CA ASP A 105 -2.79 -12.89 4.80
C ASP A 105 -1.93 -11.69 4.44
N ALA A 106 -1.11 -11.78 3.39
CA ALA A 106 -0.28 -10.68 2.89
C ALA A 106 -1.11 -9.54 2.27
N ALA A 107 -2.24 -9.85 1.64
CA ALA A 107 -3.10 -8.85 1.02
C ALA A 107 -3.75 -7.92 2.07
N ILE A 108 -4.11 -8.44 3.24
CA ILE A 108 -4.80 -7.68 4.29
C ILE A 108 -4.01 -6.44 4.78
N PRO A 109 -2.76 -6.58 5.26
CA PRO A 109 -1.99 -5.43 5.70
C PRO A 109 -1.66 -4.47 4.55
N LEU A 110 -1.47 -4.96 3.31
CA LEU A 110 -1.31 -4.10 2.14
C LEU A 110 -2.56 -3.24 1.88
N LEU A 111 -3.75 -3.84 1.91
CA LEU A 111 -5.01 -3.12 1.73
C LEU A 111 -5.26 -2.08 2.84
N ARG A 112 -4.79 -2.34 4.07
CA ARG A 112 -4.84 -1.35 5.16
C ARG A 112 -4.03 -0.10 4.86
N ILE A 113 -2.91 -0.21 4.13
CA ILE A 113 -2.13 0.96 3.69
C ILE A 113 -2.99 1.84 2.78
N PHE A 114 -3.68 1.24 1.81
CA PHE A 114 -4.55 1.96 0.88
C PHE A 114 -5.72 2.64 1.60
N GLN A 115 -6.25 2.02 2.65
CA GLN A 115 -7.31 2.59 3.47
C GLN A 115 -6.82 3.77 4.31
N SER A 116 -5.68 3.64 4.99
CA SER A 116 -5.19 4.64 5.93
C SER A 116 -4.44 5.79 5.26
N PHE A 117 -3.80 5.55 4.11
CA PHE A 117 -2.97 6.52 3.38
C PHE A 117 -3.28 6.52 1.87
N PRO A 118 -4.52 6.83 1.46
CA PRO A 118 -4.94 6.74 0.06
C PRO A 118 -4.17 7.69 -0.86
N SER A 119 -3.82 8.89 -0.40
CA SER A 119 -3.05 9.86 -1.19
C SER A 119 -1.65 9.34 -1.53
N LEU A 120 -0.91 8.88 -0.52
CA LEU A 120 0.43 8.30 -0.67
C LEU A 120 0.41 7.05 -1.57
N SER A 121 -0.63 6.24 -1.41
CA SER A 121 -0.84 5.02 -2.19
C SER A 121 -1.03 5.32 -3.67
N ARG A 122 -1.72 6.42 -3.99
CA ARG A 122 -2.00 6.85 -5.36
C ARG A 122 -0.82 7.59 -6.00
N SER A 123 0.02 8.30 -5.24
CA SER A 123 1.10 9.12 -5.80
C SER A 123 2.43 8.37 -5.91
N GLU A 124 2.87 7.70 -4.85
CA GLU A 124 4.26 7.25 -4.71
C GLU A 124 4.38 5.75 -4.39
N PHE A 125 3.50 5.22 -3.53
CA PHE A 125 3.68 3.85 -3.01
C PHE A 125 3.24 2.75 -3.99
N ALA A 126 2.00 2.80 -4.50
CA ALA A 126 1.55 1.78 -5.45
C ALA A 126 0.50 2.32 -6.45
N PRO A 127 0.81 3.34 -7.26
CA PRO A 127 -0.18 4.03 -8.10
C PRO A 127 -0.97 3.08 -9.02
N LEU A 128 -0.26 2.19 -9.70
CA LEU A 128 -0.87 1.24 -10.65
C LEU A 128 -1.76 0.20 -9.96
N LEU A 129 -1.35 -0.28 -8.79
CA LEU A 129 -2.15 -1.23 -8.01
C LEU A 129 -3.39 -0.53 -7.45
N PHE A 130 -3.22 0.67 -6.90
CA PHE A 130 -4.33 1.49 -6.40
C PHE A 130 -5.36 1.74 -7.50
N ASP A 131 -4.92 2.12 -8.70
CA ASP A 131 -5.83 2.35 -9.82
C ASP A 131 -6.61 1.09 -10.22
N ARG A 132 -5.93 -0.07 -10.29
CA ARG A 132 -6.59 -1.35 -10.61
C ARG A 132 -7.65 -1.75 -9.58
N LEU A 133 -7.42 -1.45 -8.31
CA LEU A 133 -8.31 -1.85 -7.22
C LEU A 133 -9.45 -0.87 -6.98
N PHE A 134 -9.21 0.43 -7.11
CA PHE A 134 -10.13 1.46 -6.61
C PHE A 134 -10.68 2.40 -7.69
N SER A 135 -9.99 2.62 -8.82
CA SER A 135 -10.39 3.69 -9.74
C SER A 135 -11.77 3.49 -10.34
N PHE A 136 -12.19 2.25 -10.61
CA PHE A 136 -13.55 1.97 -11.06
C PHE A 136 -14.62 2.42 -10.04
N HIS A 137 -14.35 2.24 -8.75
CA HIS A 137 -15.26 2.63 -7.66
C HIS A 137 -15.27 4.14 -7.41
N LEU A 138 -14.19 4.85 -7.79
CA LEU A 138 -14.07 6.29 -7.61
C LEU A 138 -14.66 7.10 -8.78
N VAL A 139 -14.82 6.52 -9.97
CA VAL A 139 -15.41 7.19 -11.14
C VAL A 139 -16.75 7.88 -10.84
N PRO A 140 -17.74 7.24 -10.17
CA PRO A 140 -18.99 7.89 -9.84
C PRO A 140 -18.82 9.08 -8.89
N VAL A 141 -17.89 8.98 -7.94
CA VAL A 141 -17.58 10.04 -6.98
C VAL A 141 -16.97 11.24 -7.70
N PHE A 142 -16.00 11.01 -8.58
CA PHE A 142 -15.37 12.07 -9.38
C PHE A 142 -16.36 12.77 -10.30
N ARG A 143 -17.27 12.02 -10.95
CA ARG A 143 -18.33 12.61 -11.79
C ARG A 143 -19.21 13.54 -10.96
N ARG A 144 -19.73 13.07 -9.81
CA ARG A 144 -20.57 13.88 -8.93
C ARG A 144 -19.87 15.15 -8.45
N PHE A 145 -18.58 15.05 -8.11
CA PHE A 145 -17.80 16.20 -7.68
C PHE A 145 -17.60 17.21 -8.82
N HIS A 146 -17.33 16.73 -10.04
CA HIS A 146 -17.20 17.56 -11.22
C HIS A 146 -18.50 18.30 -11.56
N ASP A 147 -19.63 17.58 -11.53
CA ASP A 147 -20.96 18.15 -11.77
C ASP A 147 -21.28 19.26 -10.75
N ARG A 148 -20.95 19.03 -9.47
CA ARG A 148 -21.16 20.01 -8.41
C ARG A 148 -20.27 21.24 -8.58
N ARG A 149 -19.00 21.06 -8.99
CA ARG A 149 -18.11 22.19 -9.32
C ARG A 149 -18.65 23.01 -10.47
N ALA A 150 -19.10 22.37 -11.55
CA ALA A 150 -19.70 23.05 -12.70
C ALA A 150 -20.92 23.88 -12.29
N GLN A 151 -21.78 23.32 -11.43
CA GLN A 151 -22.95 24.02 -10.89
C GLN A 151 -22.56 25.31 -10.13
N ILE A 152 -21.59 25.23 -9.21
CA ILE A 152 -21.12 26.38 -8.43
C ILE A 152 -20.53 27.48 -9.33
N LEU A 153 -19.75 27.08 -10.35
CA LEU A 153 -19.16 28.03 -11.29
C LEU A 153 -20.24 28.72 -12.15
N SER A 154 -21.29 27.99 -12.54
CA SER A 154 -22.42 28.55 -13.30
C SER A 154 -23.37 29.44 -12.49
N SER A 155 -23.52 29.19 -11.17
CA SER A 155 -24.31 30.07 -10.31
C SER A 155 -23.61 31.42 -10.08
N ASN A 156 -22.28 31.44 -10.00
CA ASN A 156 -21.52 32.67 -9.79
C ASN A 156 -21.45 33.57 -11.03
N SER A 157 -21.62 33.02 -12.24
CA SER A 157 -21.73 33.83 -13.47
C SER A 157 -23.09 34.51 -13.63
N SER A 158 -24.14 34.03 -12.94
CA SER A 158 -25.48 34.63 -13.01
C SER A 158 -25.66 35.83 -12.06
N VAL A 159 -24.76 36.04 -11.10
CA VAL A 159 -24.87 37.13 -10.10
C VAL A 159 -24.39 38.50 -10.63
N LYS A 160 -23.87 38.58 -11.87
CA LYS A 160 -23.37 39.85 -12.46
C LYS A 160 -24.36 40.62 -13.33
N VAL A 161 -25.64 40.27 -13.37
CA VAL A 161 -26.64 40.96 -14.21
C VAL A 161 -27.81 41.45 -13.36
N CYS A 162 -27.59 42.50 -12.57
CA CYS A 162 -28.61 43.47 -12.14
C CYS A 162 -27.98 44.49 -11.18
N GLU A 163 -27.20 45.44 -11.70
CA GLU A 163 -27.16 46.79 -11.12
C GLU A 163 -27.30 47.77 -12.30
N ARG A 164 -28.50 48.34 -12.41
CA ARG A 164 -28.83 49.52 -13.21
C ARG A 164 -28.70 50.74 -12.32
#